data_AF-A0A1H2TJC2-F1
#
_entry.id   AF-A0A1H2TJC2-F1
#
_cell.length_a   1.000
_cell.length_b   1.000
_cell.length_c   1.000
_cell.angle_alpha   90.00
_cell.angle_beta   90.00
_cell.angle_gamma   90.00
#
_symmetry.space_group_name_H-M   'P 1'
#
loop_
_entity.id
_entity.type
_entity.pdbx_description
1 polymer ?
#
loop_
_entity_poly.entity_id
_entity_poly.type
_entity_poly.pdbx_seq_one_letter_code
_entity_poly.pdbx_strand_id
1 'polypeptide(L)'
;MNIMIWVGLLALLLVSYLDQRKAMTVRMWLMIVAIYCLCNFYVNISKVLIPVGFLIGLSYMNKKKHGFLLRALIFGLVTVAANFYLPTLSFHELSVHAKADQYAAQFNKVRSITTITADSEIHELLRKEAERLKNVKLASQIDIKDPHVLFQIWVLTHHNQSIQDLDWLWYDAPRELHYYWQSSRSDEKTSVETMIFADVGYMGLFHRDDENSEFKLQAIYEFDRLKNGNPSIP
;
A
#
# COMPACT_ATOMS: atom_id res chain seq x y z
N MET A 1 -13.43 6.43 -13.46
CA MET A 1 -14.85 6.38 -13.00
C MET A 1 -14.86 5.65 -11.67
N ASN A 2 -15.30 6.29 -10.58
CA ASN A 2 -15.08 5.78 -9.22
C ASN A 2 -15.87 4.47 -8.97
N ILE A 3 -15.16 3.39 -8.64
CA ILE A 3 -15.71 2.06 -8.32
C ILE A 3 -16.73 2.14 -7.18
N MET A 4 -16.57 3.06 -6.23
CA MET A 4 -17.53 3.26 -5.13
C MET A 4 -18.95 3.61 -5.65
N ILE A 5 -19.06 4.31 -6.78
CA ILE A 5 -20.36 4.66 -7.36
C ILE A 5 -21.08 3.40 -7.86
N TRP A 6 -20.34 2.48 -8.48
CA TRP A 6 -20.88 1.21 -8.98
C TRP A 6 -21.20 0.22 -7.87
N VAL A 7 -20.32 0.11 -6.88
CA VAL A 7 -20.57 -0.72 -5.68
C VAL A 7 -21.78 -0.19 -4.91
N GLY A 8 -21.89 1.13 -4.76
CA GLY A 8 -23.06 1.75 -4.16
C GLY A 8 -24.34 1.50 -4.95
N LEU A 9 -24.31 1.62 -6.28
CA LEU A 9 -25.45 1.31 -7.14
C LEU A 9 -25.88 -0.16 -6.95
N LEU A 10 -24.92 -1.09 -6.96
CA LEU A 10 -25.19 -2.51 -6.77
C LEU A 10 -25.80 -2.80 -5.40
N ALA A 11 -25.26 -2.21 -4.33
CA ALA A 11 -25.79 -2.36 -2.97
C ALA A 11 -27.21 -1.80 -2.86
N LEU A 12 -27.48 -0.65 -3.47
CA LEU A 12 -28.82 -0.06 -3.53
C LEU A 12 -29.82 -0.96 -4.26
N LEU A 13 -29.39 -1.56 -5.38
CA LEU A 13 -30.18 -2.53 -6.14
C LEU A 13 -30.43 -3.81 -5.32
N LEU A 14 -29.45 -4.30 -4.57
CA LEU A 14 -29.64 -5.48 -3.71
C LEU A 14 -30.57 -5.20 -2.53
N VAL A 15 -30.40 -4.07 -1.85
CA VAL A 15 -31.27 -3.66 -0.73
C VAL A 15 -32.71 -3.45 -1.22
N SER A 16 -32.90 -2.74 -2.33
CA SER A 16 -34.23 -2.50 -2.90
C SER A 16 -34.90 -3.79 -3.40
N TYR A 17 -34.11 -4.79 -3.84
CA TYR A 17 -34.60 -6.11 -4.22
C TYR A 17 -35.04 -6.94 -3.01
N LEU A 18 -34.29 -6.85 -1.90
CA LEU A 18 -34.63 -7.52 -0.64
C LEU A 18 -35.84 -6.90 0.06
N ASP A 19 -35.96 -5.56 0.06
CA ASP A 19 -37.03 -4.81 0.74
C ASP A 19 -38.42 -4.99 0.12
N GLN A 20 -38.53 -5.30 -1.18
CA GLN A 20 -39.82 -5.47 -1.85
C GLN A 20 -39.79 -6.60 -2.88
N ARG A 21 -39.78 -7.84 -2.39
CA ARG A 21 -39.74 -9.04 -3.23
C ARG A 21 -40.90 -9.23 -4.24
N LYS A 22 -41.94 -8.39 -4.30
CA LYS A 22 -43.09 -8.59 -5.22
C LYS A 22 -43.77 -7.36 -5.83
N ALA A 23 -43.35 -6.12 -5.55
CA ALA A 23 -44.14 -4.92 -5.94
C ALA A 23 -43.42 -3.87 -6.81
N MET A 24 -42.12 -4.00 -7.04
CA MET A 24 -41.38 -3.01 -7.84
C MET A 24 -41.46 -3.28 -9.34
N THR A 25 -41.98 -2.30 -10.09
CA THR A 25 -41.96 -2.31 -11.55
C THR A 25 -40.59 -1.83 -12.08
N VAL A 26 -40.24 -2.20 -13.31
CA VAL A 26 -39.02 -1.72 -14.00
C VAL A 26 -38.92 -0.19 -13.99
N ARG A 27 -40.06 0.51 -14.09
CA ARG A 27 -40.12 1.97 -14.01
C ARG A 27 -39.69 2.50 -12.63
N MET A 28 -40.04 1.82 -11.55
CA MET A 28 -39.60 2.19 -10.20
C MET A 28 -38.10 1.99 -10.04
N TRP A 29 -37.54 0.90 -10.58
CA TRP A 29 -36.10 0.66 -10.63
C TRP A 29 -35.34 1.75 -11.38
N LEU A 30 -35.83 2.14 -12.56
CA LEU A 30 -35.23 3.22 -13.34
C LEU A 30 -35.27 4.55 -12.59
N MET A 31 -36.35 4.84 -11.86
CA MET A 31 -36.41 6.05 -11.03
C MET A 31 -35.41 6.01 -9.87
N ILE A 32 -35.18 4.85 -9.25
CA ILE A 32 -34.16 4.67 -8.21
C ILE A 32 -32.77 4.94 -8.78
N VAL A 33 -32.43 4.33 -9.93
CA VAL A 33 -31.15 4.54 -10.61
C VAL A 33 -30.98 6.00 -11.01
N ALA A 34 -32.01 6.63 -11.59
CA ALA A 34 -31.95 8.03 -11.99
C ALA A 34 -31.72 8.98 -10.81
N ILE A 35 -32.41 8.77 -9.67
CA ILE A 35 -32.21 9.58 -8.47
C ILE A 35 -30.82 9.35 -7.87
N TYR A 36 -30.34 8.11 -7.84
CA TYR A 36 -29.00 7.81 -7.38
C TYR A 36 -27.93 8.48 -8.25
N CYS A 37 -28.04 8.37 -9.58
CA CYS A 37 -27.15 9.06 -10.52
C CYS A 37 -27.23 10.58 -10.37
N LEU A 38 -28.43 11.12 -10.17
CA LEU A 38 -28.62 12.55 -9.91
C LEU A 38 -27.86 12.98 -8.64
N CYS A 39 -27.93 12.21 -7.55
CA CYS A 39 -27.22 12.52 -6.31
C CYS A 39 -25.69 12.62 -6.51
N ASN A 40 -25.12 11.89 -7.46
CA ASN A 40 -23.69 11.98 -7.81
C ASN A 40 -23.30 13.30 -8.49
N PHE A 41 -24.27 14.17 -8.82
CA PHE A 41 -24.00 15.51 -9.29
C PHE A 41 -23.81 16.46 -8.09
N TYR A 42 -22.57 16.86 -7.84
CA TYR A 42 -22.20 17.79 -6.78
C TYR A 42 -21.29 18.89 -7.31
N VAL A 43 -21.31 20.04 -6.63
CA VAL A 43 -20.43 21.18 -6.92
C VAL A 43 -19.45 21.30 -5.77
N ASN A 44 -18.15 21.40 -6.09
CA ASN A 44 -17.09 21.63 -5.11
C ASN A 44 -16.74 23.12 -5.12
N ILE A 45 -17.03 23.82 -4.02
CA ILE A 45 -16.62 25.21 -3.81
C ILE A 45 -15.70 25.23 -2.60
N SER A 46 -14.42 25.54 -2.80
CA SER A 46 -13.43 25.68 -1.71
C SER A 46 -13.39 24.49 -0.73
N LYS A 47 -13.41 23.26 -1.24
CA LYS A 47 -13.46 21.99 -0.46
C LYS A 47 -14.76 21.76 0.32
N VAL A 48 -15.75 22.63 0.15
CA VAL A 48 -17.11 22.39 0.63
C VAL A 48 -17.90 21.73 -0.49
N LEU A 49 -18.33 20.50 -0.22
CA LEU A 49 -19.18 19.72 -1.13
C LEU A 49 -20.62 20.20 -1.03
N ILE A 50 -21.17 20.71 -2.14
CA ILE A 50 -22.59 21.03 -2.27
C ILE A 50 -23.24 19.92 -3.10
N PRO A 51 -24.05 19.02 -2.48
CA PRO A 51 -24.69 17.92 -3.19
C PRO A 51 -25.94 18.44 -3.93
N VAL A 52 -25.74 19.20 -5.01
CA VAL A 52 -26.81 19.84 -5.80
C VAL A 52 -27.84 18.81 -6.28
N GLY A 53 -27.38 17.63 -6.70
CA GLY A 53 -28.23 16.52 -7.09
C GLY A 53 -29.16 16.01 -5.99
N PHE A 54 -28.67 15.96 -4.74
CA PHE A 54 -29.48 15.60 -3.58
C PHE A 54 -30.57 16.66 -3.33
N LEU A 55 -30.24 17.94 -3.42
CA LEU A 55 -31.21 19.05 -3.24
C LEU A 55 -32.32 19.01 -4.31
N ILE A 56 -31.97 18.76 -5.57
CA ILE A 56 -32.93 18.61 -6.67
C ILE A 56 -33.83 17.40 -6.43
N GLY A 57 -33.25 16.26 -6.06
CA GLY A 57 -34.00 15.04 -5.76
C GLY A 57 -34.94 15.20 -4.56
N LEU A 58 -34.51 15.89 -3.50
CA LEU A 58 -35.32 16.19 -2.33
C LEU A 58 -36.54 17.06 -2.69
N SER A 59 -36.34 18.09 -3.51
CA SER A 59 -37.42 18.96 -4.02
C SER A 59 -38.44 18.19 -4.86
N TYR A 60 -37.98 17.28 -5.73
CA TYR A 60 -38.85 16.39 -6.51
C TYR A 60 -39.65 15.45 -5.59
N MET A 61 -39.02 14.92 -4.55
CA MET A 61 -39.62 13.98 -3.61
C MET A 61 -40.71 14.58 -2.72
N ASN A 62 -40.56 15.85 -2.32
CA ASN A 62 -41.58 16.56 -1.55
C ASN A 62 -42.95 16.58 -2.24
N LYS A 63 -42.99 16.41 -3.57
CA LYS A 63 -44.22 16.35 -4.36
C LYS A 63 -44.86 14.95 -4.46
N LYS A 64 -44.13 13.86 -4.19
CA LYS A 64 -44.60 12.49 -4.48
C LYS A 64 -44.48 11.44 -3.36
N LYS A 65 -43.94 11.78 -2.18
CA LYS A 65 -43.91 10.94 -0.95
C LYS A 65 -43.80 9.41 -1.18
N HIS A 66 -42.86 8.98 -2.01
CA HIS A 66 -42.57 7.55 -2.20
C HIS A 66 -41.37 7.14 -1.35
N GLY A 67 -41.57 6.22 -0.39
CA GLY A 67 -40.53 5.81 0.56
C GLY A 67 -39.28 5.21 -0.07
N PHE A 68 -39.40 4.50 -1.20
CA PHE A 68 -38.25 3.91 -1.90
C PHE A 68 -37.33 4.96 -2.55
N LEU A 69 -37.87 6.10 -3.01
CA LEU A 69 -37.06 7.19 -3.55
C LEU A 69 -36.25 7.88 -2.44
N LEU A 70 -36.77 7.91 -1.20
CA LEU A 70 -36.10 8.57 -0.07
C LEU A 70 -34.85 7.77 0.32
N ARG A 71 -35.00 6.44 0.35
CA ARG A 71 -33.88 5.52 0.60
C ARG A 71 -32.80 5.68 -0.47
N ALA A 72 -33.19 5.76 -1.75
CA ALA A 72 -32.26 6.03 -2.86
C ALA A 72 -31.52 7.37 -2.71
N LEU A 73 -32.24 8.41 -2.28
CA LEU A 73 -31.68 9.74 -2.07
C LEU A 73 -30.67 9.77 -0.90
N ILE A 74 -31.04 9.20 0.25
CA ILE A 74 -30.17 9.10 1.43
C ILE A 74 -28.92 8.27 1.08
N PHE A 75 -29.10 7.15 0.41
CA PHE A 75 -27.99 6.29 0.04
C PHE A 75 -27.06 6.95 -0.99
N GLY A 76 -27.62 7.67 -1.97
CA GLY A 76 -26.85 8.49 -2.91
C GLY A 76 -26.02 9.57 -2.19
N LEU A 77 -26.58 10.23 -1.18
CA LEU A 77 -25.86 11.20 -0.35
C LEU A 77 -24.69 10.56 0.41
N VAL A 78 -24.93 9.40 1.03
CA VAL A 78 -23.88 8.64 1.75
C VAL A 78 -22.75 8.26 0.80
N THR A 79 -23.05 7.76 -0.41
CA THR A 79 -22.02 7.42 -1.39
C THR A 79 -21.18 8.64 -1.79
N VAL A 80 -21.81 9.80 -2.02
CA VAL A 80 -21.09 11.02 -2.40
C VAL A 80 -20.23 11.53 -1.25
N ALA A 81 -20.75 11.52 -0.02
CA ALA A 81 -19.97 11.87 1.15
C ALA A 81 -18.79 10.92 1.36
N ALA A 82 -19.01 9.60 1.24
CA ALA A 82 -17.96 8.60 1.30
C ALA A 82 -16.88 8.84 0.24
N ASN A 83 -17.28 9.10 -1.00
CA ASN A 83 -16.35 9.37 -2.10
C ASN A 83 -15.54 10.67 -1.88
N PHE A 84 -16.13 11.71 -1.29
CA PHE A 84 -15.46 12.99 -1.10
C PHE A 84 -14.58 13.05 0.15
N TYR A 85 -15.00 12.39 1.24
CA TYR A 85 -14.34 12.48 2.54
C TYR A 85 -13.50 11.26 2.90
N LEU A 86 -13.74 10.08 2.32
CA LEU A 86 -12.88 8.92 2.54
C LEU A 86 -11.77 8.87 1.50
N PRO A 87 -10.54 8.53 1.90
CA PRO A 87 -9.48 8.26 0.95
C PRO A 87 -9.92 7.12 0.01
N THR A 88 -9.73 7.33 -1.29
CA THR A 88 -10.01 6.30 -2.31
C THR A 88 -8.98 5.19 -2.18
N LEU A 89 -9.28 4.18 -1.36
CA LEU A 89 -8.48 2.97 -1.26
C LEU A 89 -8.52 2.23 -2.61
N SER A 90 -7.37 2.15 -3.27
CA SER A 90 -7.21 1.36 -4.49
C SER A 90 -7.08 -0.13 -4.15
N PHE A 91 -7.50 -1.01 -5.06
CA PHE A 91 -7.26 -2.46 -4.92
C PHE A 91 -5.77 -2.80 -4.80
N HIS A 92 -4.91 -1.96 -5.40
CA HIS A 92 -3.47 -2.08 -5.26
C HIS A 92 -3.03 -1.84 -3.81
N GLU A 93 -3.47 -0.77 -3.16
CA GLU A 93 -3.16 -0.48 -1.75
C GLU A 93 -3.68 -1.58 -0.82
N LEU A 94 -4.86 -2.14 -1.08
CA LEU A 94 -5.38 -3.29 -0.32
C LEU A 94 -4.48 -4.53 -0.43
N SER A 95 -3.95 -4.81 -1.63
CA SER A 95 -3.02 -5.92 -1.84
C SER A 95 -1.66 -5.69 -1.15
N VAL A 96 -1.19 -4.44 -1.12
CA VAL A 96 0.04 -4.03 -0.44
C VAL A 96 -0.12 -4.15 1.07
N HIS A 97 -1.27 -3.73 1.63
CA HIS A 97 -1.59 -3.91 3.04
C HIS A 97 -1.69 -5.38 3.45
N ALA A 98 -2.35 -6.22 2.66
CA ALA A 98 -2.43 -7.66 2.96
C ALA A 98 -1.06 -8.34 2.96
N LYS A 99 -0.17 -7.97 2.02
CA LYS A 99 1.22 -8.44 2.03
C LYS A 99 2.00 -7.90 3.23
N ALA A 100 1.81 -6.62 3.58
CA ALA A 100 2.45 -6.01 4.74
C ALA A 100 2.05 -6.71 6.05
N ASP A 101 0.77 -7.08 6.21
CA ASP A 101 0.29 -7.84 7.36
C ASP A 101 0.90 -9.25 7.41
N GLN A 102 1.06 -9.92 6.26
CA GLN A 102 1.71 -11.23 6.18
C GLN A 102 3.18 -11.18 6.64
N TYR A 103 3.93 -10.14 6.23
CA TYR A 103 5.31 -9.95 6.68
C TYR A 103 5.39 -9.49 8.14
N ALA A 104 4.52 -8.56 8.55
CA ALA A 104 4.43 -8.07 9.93
C ALA A 104 4.14 -9.21 10.92
N ALA A 105 3.36 -10.21 10.52
CA ALA A 105 3.05 -11.38 11.36
C ALA A 105 4.27 -12.23 11.75
N GLN A 106 5.41 -12.07 11.05
CA GLN A 106 6.68 -12.75 11.36
C GLN A 106 7.40 -12.11 12.57
N PHE A 107 7.04 -10.88 12.92
CA PHE A 107 7.68 -10.10 13.99
C PHE A 107 6.78 -10.02 15.23
N ASN A 108 7.39 -9.96 16.43
CA ASN A 108 6.62 -9.75 17.67
C ASN A 108 6.02 -8.34 17.73
N LYS A 109 6.78 -7.36 17.24
CA LYS A 109 6.36 -5.96 17.18
C LYS A 109 7.10 -5.26 16.04
N VAL A 110 6.33 -4.75 15.10
CA VAL A 110 6.81 -3.83 14.06
C VAL A 110 6.68 -2.41 14.60
N ARG A 111 7.79 -1.68 14.61
CA ARG A 111 7.84 -0.27 15.05
C ARG A 111 7.39 0.66 13.95
N SER A 112 7.88 0.42 12.74
CA SER A 112 7.61 1.28 11.59
C SER A 112 7.60 0.46 10.30
N ILE A 113 6.79 0.93 9.34
CA ILE A 113 6.79 0.44 7.97
C ILE A 113 6.97 1.66 7.08
N THR A 114 8.05 1.69 6.30
CA THR A 114 8.30 2.73 5.31
C THR A 114 8.09 2.14 3.93
N THR A 115 7.05 2.59 3.23
CA THR A 115 6.81 2.21 1.84
C THR A 115 7.58 3.16 0.91
N ILE A 116 8.24 2.58 -0.08
CA ILE A 116 9.08 3.29 -1.04
C ILE A 116 8.51 3.09 -2.43
N THR A 117 8.28 4.20 -3.13
CA THR A 117 7.79 4.17 -4.51
C THR A 117 8.93 3.91 -5.48
N ALA A 118 8.60 3.38 -6.67
CA ALA A 118 9.60 3.03 -7.70
C ALA A 118 10.46 4.22 -8.16
N ASP A 119 9.93 5.45 -8.05
CA ASP A 119 10.58 6.70 -8.45
C ASP A 119 11.25 7.43 -7.28
N SER A 120 11.36 6.79 -6.11
CA SER A 120 11.99 7.40 -4.94
C SER A 120 13.47 7.68 -5.17
N GLU A 121 13.92 8.86 -4.72
CA GLU A 121 15.33 9.28 -4.75
C GLU A 121 16.26 8.31 -4.02
N ILE A 122 15.72 7.49 -3.12
CA ILE A 122 16.48 6.50 -2.36
C ILE A 122 17.18 5.48 -3.27
N HIS A 123 16.57 5.12 -4.40
CA HIS A 123 17.18 4.18 -5.34
C HIS A 123 18.45 4.76 -5.96
N GLU A 124 18.41 6.04 -6.32
CA GLU A 124 19.56 6.73 -6.89
C GLU A 124 20.66 6.97 -5.85
N LEU A 125 20.28 7.26 -4.60
CA LEU A 125 21.22 7.37 -3.48
C LEU A 125 21.94 6.05 -3.21
N LEU A 126 21.21 4.95 -3.11
CA LEU A 126 21.81 3.63 -2.88
C LEU A 126 22.71 3.19 -4.05
N ARG A 127 22.30 3.46 -5.29
CA ARG A 127 23.11 3.18 -6.48
C ARG A 127 24.44 3.95 -6.45
N LYS A 128 24.40 5.26 -6.19
CA LYS A 128 25.61 6.09 -6.11
C LYS A 128 26.54 5.64 -5.00
N GLU A 129 25.99 5.26 -3.85
CA GLU A 129 26.79 4.81 -2.72
C GLU A 129 27.45 3.45 -3.02
N ALA A 130 26.71 2.51 -3.62
CA ALA A 130 27.28 1.23 -4.05
C ALA A 130 28.38 1.40 -5.12
N GLU A 131 28.18 2.32 -6.08
CA GLU A 131 29.21 2.69 -7.08
C GLU A 131 30.45 3.31 -6.41
N ARG A 132 30.26 4.18 -5.42
CA ARG A 132 31.36 4.78 -4.65
C ARG A 132 32.22 3.71 -3.98
N LEU A 133 31.60 2.72 -3.34
CA LEU A 133 32.26 1.64 -2.62
C LEU A 133 33.02 0.68 -3.54
N LYS A 134 32.50 0.45 -4.76
CA LYS A 134 33.17 -0.39 -5.78
C LYS A 134 34.53 0.16 -6.21
N ASN A 135 34.64 1.49 -6.33
CA ASN A 135 35.84 2.14 -6.87
C ASN A 135 37.04 2.12 -5.90
N VAL A 136 36.86 1.66 -4.66
CA VAL A 136 37.93 1.62 -3.65
C VAL A 136 38.86 0.41 -3.84
N LYS A 137 38.38 -0.70 -4.44
CA LYS A 137 39.16 -1.92 -4.65
C LYS A 137 38.73 -2.66 -5.93
N LEU A 138 39.65 -2.81 -6.89
CA LEU A 138 39.38 -3.37 -8.23
C LEU A 138 39.06 -4.89 -8.28
N ALA A 139 39.09 -5.60 -7.15
CA ALA A 139 39.07 -7.07 -7.13
C ALA A 139 37.73 -7.70 -6.71
N SER A 140 36.77 -6.94 -6.19
CA SER A 140 35.53 -7.51 -5.66
C SER A 140 34.59 -7.95 -6.80
N GLN A 141 34.27 -9.25 -6.88
CA GLN A 141 33.24 -9.79 -7.80
C GLN A 141 31.80 -9.55 -7.33
N ILE A 142 31.62 -8.80 -6.24
CA ILE A 142 30.32 -8.50 -5.63
C ILE A 142 29.51 -7.61 -6.56
N ASP A 143 28.28 -8.01 -6.87
CA ASP A 143 27.36 -7.21 -7.66
C ASP A 143 26.77 -6.09 -6.79
N ILE A 144 27.00 -4.84 -7.20
CA ILE A 144 26.47 -3.65 -6.53
C ILE A 144 24.95 -3.53 -6.65
N LYS A 145 24.34 -4.26 -7.58
CA LYS A 145 22.89 -4.31 -7.77
C LYS A 145 22.22 -5.40 -6.92
N ASP A 146 23.00 -6.20 -6.19
CA ASP A 146 22.43 -7.23 -5.32
C ASP A 146 21.56 -6.57 -4.22
N PRO A 147 20.31 -7.01 -4.03
CA PRO A 147 19.44 -6.53 -2.96
C PRO A 147 20.12 -6.51 -1.60
N HIS A 148 20.96 -7.51 -1.32
CA HIS A 148 21.69 -7.62 -0.08
C HIS A 148 22.64 -6.44 0.14
N VAL A 149 23.45 -6.09 -0.87
CA VAL A 149 24.37 -4.94 -0.82
C VAL A 149 23.60 -3.65 -0.60
N LEU A 150 22.56 -3.40 -1.41
CA LEU A 150 21.77 -2.18 -1.34
C LEU A 150 21.08 -2.06 0.02
N PHE A 151 20.61 -3.16 0.58
CA PHE A 151 19.97 -3.18 1.89
C PHE A 151 20.96 -2.91 3.03
N GLN A 152 22.13 -3.56 3.02
CA GLN A 152 23.16 -3.32 4.02
C GLN A 152 23.62 -1.85 4.00
N ILE A 153 23.82 -1.27 2.82
CA ILE A 153 24.15 0.15 2.66
C ILE A 153 23.09 1.02 3.32
N TRP A 154 21.81 0.76 3.03
CA TRP A 154 20.71 1.51 3.60
C TRP A 154 20.71 1.45 5.13
N VAL A 155 20.72 0.24 5.71
CA VAL A 155 20.61 0.07 7.17
C VAL A 155 21.82 0.64 7.89
N LEU A 156 23.04 0.39 7.40
CA LEU A 156 24.25 0.91 8.03
C LEU A 156 24.33 2.44 7.97
N THR A 157 23.91 3.03 6.85
CA THR A 157 23.79 4.49 6.74
C THR A 157 22.75 5.03 7.73
N HIS A 158 21.61 4.36 7.87
CA HIS A 158 20.58 4.73 8.84
C HIS A 158 21.06 4.63 10.29
N HIS A 159 21.96 3.68 10.57
CA HIS A 159 22.66 3.51 11.85
C HIS A 159 23.88 4.44 12.05
N ASN A 160 24.12 5.39 11.14
CA ASN A 160 25.30 6.27 11.14
C ASN A 160 26.64 5.49 11.18
N GLN A 161 26.69 4.30 10.57
CA GLN A 161 27.91 3.51 10.44
C GLN A 161 28.65 3.91 9.16
N SER A 162 29.97 4.08 9.26
CA SER A 162 30.81 4.38 8.11
C SER A 162 31.09 3.09 7.33
N ILE A 163 30.77 3.08 6.05
CA ILE A 163 31.03 1.94 5.16
C ILE A 163 32.34 2.20 4.42
N GLN A 164 33.28 1.27 4.59
CA GLN A 164 34.65 1.38 4.06
C GLN A 164 34.69 1.07 2.55
N ASP A 165 34.43 -0.19 2.20
CA ASP A 165 34.39 -0.70 0.83
C ASP A 165 33.42 -1.89 0.73
N LEU A 166 33.23 -2.42 -0.48
CA LEU A 166 32.32 -3.56 -0.72
C LEU A 166 32.78 -4.86 -0.07
N ASP A 167 34.09 -5.12 0.00
CA ASP A 167 34.60 -6.35 0.60
C ASP A 167 34.34 -6.35 2.11
N TRP A 168 34.64 -5.21 2.77
CA TRP A 168 34.35 -5.01 4.17
C TRP A 168 32.85 -5.17 4.45
N LEU A 169 31.99 -4.55 3.63
CA LEU A 169 30.53 -4.64 3.78
C LEU A 169 30.04 -6.10 3.74
N TRP A 170 30.60 -6.90 2.84
CA TRP A 170 30.16 -8.26 2.57
C TRP A 170 30.74 -9.28 3.56
N TYR A 171 32.01 -9.15 3.94
CA TYR A 171 32.73 -10.17 4.72
C TYR A 171 32.99 -9.79 6.18
N ASP A 172 33.31 -8.53 6.45
CA ASP A 172 33.81 -8.11 7.78
C ASP A 172 32.72 -7.42 8.62
N ALA A 173 31.86 -6.62 7.99
CA ALA A 173 30.83 -5.84 8.68
C ALA A 173 29.91 -6.66 9.58
N PRO A 174 29.38 -7.85 9.18
CA PRO A 174 28.55 -8.65 10.07
C PRO A 174 29.27 -9.05 11.37
N ARG A 175 30.55 -9.39 11.27
CA ARG A 175 31.38 -9.80 12.41
C ARG A 175 31.74 -8.61 13.29
N GLU A 176 32.18 -7.51 12.70
CA GLU A 176 32.65 -6.33 13.41
C GLU A 176 31.53 -5.53 14.08
N LEU A 177 30.36 -5.46 13.42
CA LEU A 177 29.20 -4.74 13.92
C LEU A 177 28.20 -5.65 14.66
N HIS A 178 28.53 -6.93 14.82
CA HIS A 178 27.74 -7.92 15.56
C HIS A 178 26.28 -7.98 15.14
N TYR A 179 26.01 -7.98 13.83
CA TYR A 179 24.67 -8.18 13.30
C TYR A 179 24.56 -9.52 12.57
N TYR A 180 23.35 -10.07 12.59
CA TYR A 180 22.96 -11.19 11.76
C TYR A 180 22.28 -10.69 10.49
N TRP A 181 22.46 -11.39 9.37
CA TRP A 181 21.71 -11.13 8.15
C TRP A 181 21.11 -12.42 7.59
N GLN A 182 19.99 -12.28 6.88
CA GLN A 182 19.37 -13.35 6.12
C GLN A 182 18.77 -12.81 4.83
N SER A 183 19.03 -13.52 3.73
CA SER A 183 18.40 -13.28 2.44
C SER A 183 17.43 -14.42 2.15
N SER A 184 16.21 -14.10 1.76
CA SER A 184 15.19 -15.06 1.35
C SER A 184 14.54 -14.62 0.06
N ARG A 185 14.50 -15.50 -0.93
CA ARG A 185 13.81 -15.26 -2.19
C ARG A 185 12.59 -16.17 -2.24
N SER A 186 11.40 -15.58 -2.13
CA SER A 186 10.14 -16.33 -2.23
C SER A 186 9.81 -16.70 -3.68
N ASP A 187 10.25 -15.87 -4.63
CA ASP A 187 10.15 -16.08 -6.06
C ASP A 187 11.32 -15.37 -6.77
N GLU A 188 11.42 -15.52 -8.08
CA GLU A 188 12.48 -14.89 -8.87
C GLU A 188 12.37 -13.37 -8.93
N LYS A 189 11.25 -12.77 -8.51
CA LYS A 189 10.99 -11.33 -8.62
C LYS A 189 11.06 -10.60 -7.28
N THR A 190 11.14 -11.33 -6.17
CA THR A 190 10.99 -10.78 -4.82
C THR A 190 12.12 -11.29 -3.95
N SER A 191 12.92 -10.35 -3.44
CA SER A 191 13.97 -10.63 -2.43
C SER A 191 13.57 -9.99 -1.11
N VAL A 192 13.72 -10.74 -0.04
CA VAL A 192 13.53 -10.27 1.33
C VAL A 192 14.88 -10.33 2.02
N GLU A 193 15.38 -9.17 2.39
CA GLU A 193 16.63 -9.01 3.11
C GLU A 193 16.32 -8.65 4.55
N THR A 194 16.92 -9.36 5.50
CA THR A 194 16.72 -9.12 6.93
C THR A 194 18.07 -8.89 7.59
N MET A 195 18.18 -7.88 8.44
CA MET A 195 19.37 -7.60 9.23
C MET A 195 18.99 -7.30 10.67
N ILE A 196 19.61 -8.00 11.62
CA ILE A 196 19.23 -8.00 13.03
C ILE A 196 20.43 -7.64 13.89
N PHE A 197 20.31 -6.52 14.59
CA PHE A 197 21.16 -6.15 15.71
C PHE A 197 20.52 -6.63 17.01
N ALA A 198 21.27 -6.63 18.11
CA ALA A 198 20.85 -7.18 19.41
C ALA A 198 19.40 -6.82 19.82
N ASP A 199 18.99 -5.56 19.64
CA ASP A 199 17.69 -5.05 20.09
C ASP A 199 16.80 -4.47 18.97
N VAL A 200 17.29 -4.42 17.73
CA VAL A 200 16.58 -3.83 16.59
C VAL A 200 16.89 -4.61 15.33
N GLY A 201 15.87 -4.93 14.55
CA GLY A 201 16.02 -5.52 13.23
C GLY A 201 15.32 -4.73 12.14
N TYR A 202 15.79 -4.94 10.92
CA TYR A 202 15.29 -4.34 9.71
C TYR A 202 14.98 -5.43 8.71
N MET A 203 13.88 -5.31 7.99
CA MET A 203 13.56 -6.13 6.83
C MET A 203 13.31 -5.24 5.61
N GLY A 204 14.08 -5.43 4.55
CA GLY A 204 13.91 -4.81 3.25
C GLY A 204 13.20 -5.74 2.28
N LEU A 205 12.10 -5.26 1.70
CA LEU A 205 11.39 -5.96 0.64
C LEU A 205 11.78 -5.36 -0.71
N PHE A 206 12.37 -6.18 -1.57
CA PHE A 206 12.77 -5.80 -2.92
C PHE A 206 11.90 -6.51 -3.95
N HIS A 207 11.58 -5.79 -5.03
CA HIS A 207 10.83 -6.34 -6.14
C HIS A 207 11.41 -5.87 -7.48
N ARG A 208 11.28 -6.72 -8.50
CA ARG A 208 11.62 -6.41 -9.88
C ARG A 208 10.48 -6.83 -10.81
N ASP A 209 10.25 -6.07 -11.87
CA ASP A 209 9.11 -6.28 -12.77
C ASP A 209 9.30 -7.57 -13.62
N ASP A 210 10.55 -7.83 -14.02
CA ASP A 210 10.99 -9.00 -14.78
C ASP A 210 12.40 -9.48 -14.35
N GLU A 211 12.82 -10.65 -14.83
CA GLU A 211 14.10 -11.28 -14.46
C GLU A 211 15.35 -10.49 -14.89
N ASN A 212 15.23 -9.55 -15.82
CA ASN A 212 16.33 -8.73 -16.32
C ASN A 212 16.34 -7.33 -15.70
N SER A 213 15.25 -6.93 -15.05
CA SER A 213 15.12 -5.65 -14.36
C SER A 213 15.82 -5.66 -13.00
N GLU A 214 16.28 -4.48 -12.58
CA GLU A 214 16.93 -4.29 -11.30
C GLU A 214 15.92 -4.41 -10.15
N PHE A 215 16.36 -5.00 -9.05
CA PHE A 215 15.57 -5.00 -7.82
C PHE A 215 15.43 -3.59 -7.27
N LYS A 216 14.19 -3.18 -6.98
CA LYS A 216 13.86 -1.92 -6.33
C LYS A 216 13.32 -2.17 -4.93
N LEU A 217 13.73 -1.33 -3.99
CA LEU A 217 13.27 -1.38 -2.62
C LEU A 217 11.83 -0.86 -2.55
N GLN A 218 10.90 -1.71 -2.11
CA GLN A 218 9.49 -1.37 -2.02
C GLN A 218 9.05 -1.02 -0.60
N ALA A 219 9.66 -1.66 0.39
CA ALA A 219 9.31 -1.41 1.78
C ALA A 219 10.44 -1.75 2.73
N ILE A 220 10.45 -1.06 3.86
CA ILE A 220 11.34 -1.32 4.98
C ILE A 220 10.47 -1.49 6.23
N TYR A 221 10.76 -2.53 7.00
CA TYR A 221 10.11 -2.81 8.26
C TYR A 221 11.17 -2.73 9.36
N GLU A 222 10.96 -1.87 10.34
CA GLU A 222 11.76 -1.85 11.56
C GLU A 222 11.02 -2.64 12.64
N PHE A 223 11.71 -3.55 13.32
CA PHE A 223 11.11 -4.42 14.34
C PHE A 223 12.01 -4.59 15.56
N ASP A 224 11.40 -4.91 16.70
CA ASP A 224 12.11 -5.16 17.97
C ASP A 224 12.72 -6.56 18.01
N ARG A 225 11.90 -7.60 17.83
CA ARG A 225 12.29 -9.02 17.97
C ARG A 225 11.49 -9.90 17.00
N LEU A 226 12.14 -10.94 16.50
CA LEU A 226 11.46 -12.02 15.75
C LEU A 226 10.49 -12.78 16.66
N LYS A 227 9.36 -13.23 16.12
CA LYS A 227 8.33 -13.98 16.87
C LYS A 227 8.78 -15.40 17.21
N ASN A 228 9.51 -16.03 16.30
CA ASN A 228 10.25 -17.26 16.54
C ASN A 228 11.70 -16.86 16.79
N GLY A 229 12.15 -17.00 18.04
CA GLY A 229 13.40 -16.40 18.55
C GLY A 229 14.71 -16.96 18.01
N ASN A 230 14.75 -17.51 16.80
CA ASN A 230 15.97 -17.91 16.11
C ASN A 230 15.73 -17.83 14.60
N PRO A 231 16.50 -17.05 13.81
CA PRO A 231 16.86 -17.55 12.51
C PRO A 231 17.58 -18.89 12.72
N SER A 232 17.37 -19.90 11.89
CA SER A 232 18.13 -21.14 11.98
C SER A 232 19.62 -20.81 11.81
N ILE A 233 20.36 -20.76 12.91
CA ILE A 233 21.81 -20.54 12.95
C ILE A 233 22.47 -21.89 12.62
N PRO A 234 23.15 -22.07 11.47
CA PRO A 234 24.15 -23.12 11.34
C PRO A 234 25.39 -22.82 12.18
#